data_AF-A0A957EST5-F1
#
_entry.id   AF-A0A957EST5-F1
#
_cell.length_a   1.000
_cell.length_b   1.000
_cell.length_c   1.000
_cell.angle_alpha   90.00
_cell.angle_beta   90.00
_cell.angle_gamma   90.00
#
_symmetry.space_group_name_H-M   'P 1'
#
loop_
_entity.id
_entity.type
_entity.pdbx_description
1 polymer ?
#
loop_
_entity_poly.entity_id
_entity_poly.type
_entity_poly.pdbx_seq_one_letter_code
_entity_poly.pdbx_strand_id
1 'polypeptide(L)'
;MKHKHLKSQWIIAFPLLLLLLWASIPLTQASPPPPAVPNIVGGEDAQPGDWPWQVALVNGGATDLYNNQFCGGSLIHTYWVLTAAHCVENVSPDWVDIVAGIQNLEAPEAGFQQRTLTNIIMHPDYDPFTADNDIALLRLSEPVTLGATAGGLEVATIALPAASVGDLTGENSIATGWGNTLGQPVPGGINYPAQLQWVELPIVSNAACNNPYNDQITDNMLCAGLFEGGKDTCQGDSGGPLVWFDSASQSWQQVGVVSWGDGCAAPNFPGVYMRVSRFVDWVDTTINAEAAIFTKTASSPTVTPGGVITYTLTYDNIGTKLLPGQVMSDTIPVGSSYVDGSISSNGVVAEGVARWTVPPLDINGRFTASFAVRLNNQYPASNIAINDDLEGGVTHWQVAHDPNATNVDWGLTNTYAHTPEHSWFARNIEGISDQYLLLTIPQPLGNNFVLSFWHDYATESGYDGGVVEISSDNGGSWADLDAAFIRNGYNGSIDPNEDNPLHGRPAFTGSSLGYQESQVDLAAYAGQTVQIRFRFATDSIIAADGWYIDDVVVGALSTLDNTAYLGSGQASNSVSTIVIPGSQAFFVSYLPLIRH
;
A
#
# COMPACT_ATOMS: atom_id res chain seq x y z
N MET A 1 86.76 3.90 45.64
CA MET A 1 87.00 5.14 46.42
C MET A 1 85.67 5.59 47.01
N LYS A 2 85.66 5.86 48.33
CA LYS A 2 84.74 6.70 49.13
C LYS A 2 83.22 6.55 48.88
N HIS A 3 82.33 6.39 49.86
CA HIS A 3 82.40 6.21 51.31
C HIS A 3 80.92 6.05 51.78
N LYS A 4 80.68 5.14 52.75
CA LYS A 4 79.82 5.32 53.95
C LYS A 4 78.32 5.60 53.76
N HIS A 5 77.37 5.10 54.54
CA HIS A 5 77.24 4.18 55.68
C HIS A 5 75.73 3.84 55.71
N LEU A 6 75.29 2.56 55.77
CA LEU A 6 74.88 1.84 57.00
C LEU A 6 73.90 2.67 57.87
N LYS A 7 72.68 2.22 58.19
CA LYS A 7 72.38 0.92 58.84
C LYS A 7 70.86 0.70 59.00
N SER A 8 70.46 -0.58 58.83
CA SER A 8 69.62 -1.36 59.77
C SER A 8 68.10 -1.07 59.78
N GLN A 9 67.16 -2.03 59.73
CA GLN A 9 67.13 -3.33 60.40
C GLN A 9 66.02 -4.23 59.79
N TRP A 10 66.40 -5.46 59.45
CA TRP A 10 65.70 -6.76 59.41
C TRP A 10 64.20 -6.95 59.77
N ILE A 11 63.55 -7.82 58.96
CA ILE A 11 62.67 -8.97 59.34
C ILE A 11 61.12 -8.89 59.16
N ILE A 12 60.67 -9.66 58.14
CA ILE A 12 59.61 -10.70 58.10
C ILE A 12 58.11 -10.34 58.26
N ALA A 13 57.41 -10.56 57.14
CA ALA A 13 56.10 -11.21 56.91
C ALA A 13 54.93 -11.04 57.91
N PHE A 14 53.79 -10.62 57.35
CA PHE A 14 52.45 -10.79 57.92
C PHE A 14 51.51 -11.38 56.84
N PRO A 15 50.80 -12.48 57.10
CA PRO A 15 49.65 -12.90 56.30
C PRO A 15 48.39 -12.19 56.84
N LEU A 16 47.54 -11.66 55.95
CA LEU A 16 46.28 -11.03 56.32
C LEU A 16 45.12 -12.03 56.20
N LEU A 17 44.39 -12.12 57.32
CA LEU A 17 43.19 -12.90 57.61
C LEU A 17 41.99 -12.41 56.76
N LEU A 18 41.26 -13.32 56.10
CA LEU A 18 39.95 -13.04 55.50
C LEU A 18 38.83 -13.53 56.43
N LEU A 19 37.95 -12.62 56.82
CA LEU A 19 36.76 -12.84 57.66
C LEU A 19 35.60 -13.40 56.82
N LEU A 20 35.04 -14.52 57.27
CA LEU A 20 33.77 -15.11 56.81
C LEU A 20 32.60 -14.45 57.56
N LEU A 21 31.69 -13.79 56.83
CA LEU A 21 30.38 -13.38 57.29
C LEU A 21 29.32 -14.21 56.55
N TRP A 22 28.63 -15.08 57.29
CA TRP A 22 27.42 -15.79 56.86
C TRP A 22 26.25 -14.82 56.81
N ALA A 23 25.71 -14.56 55.62
CA ALA A 23 24.39 -13.98 55.42
C ALA A 23 23.41 -15.10 55.04
N SER A 24 22.45 -15.39 55.91
CA SER A 24 21.35 -16.30 55.66
C SER A 24 20.36 -15.64 54.70
N ILE A 25 20.39 -16.04 53.42
CA ILE A 25 19.39 -15.65 52.42
C ILE A 25 18.15 -16.53 52.63
N PRO A 26 16.94 -15.98 52.85
CA PRO A 26 15.73 -16.79 52.83
C PRO A 26 15.48 -17.27 51.41
N LEU A 27 15.34 -18.59 51.24
CA LEU A 27 14.82 -19.20 50.01
C LEU A 27 13.38 -18.74 49.81
N THR A 28 13.19 -17.71 48.99
CA THR A 28 11.89 -17.47 48.35
C THR A 28 11.64 -18.63 47.40
N GLN A 29 10.68 -19.51 47.72
CA GLN A 29 10.11 -20.42 46.73
C GLN A 29 9.64 -19.56 45.56
N ALA A 30 10.23 -19.79 44.38
CA ALA A 30 9.64 -19.31 43.15
C ALA A 30 8.22 -19.87 43.09
N SER A 31 7.24 -18.99 42.92
CA SER A 31 5.91 -19.39 42.48
C SER A 31 6.08 -20.27 41.23
N PRO A 32 5.34 -21.39 41.08
CA PRO A 32 5.30 -22.07 39.80
C PRO A 32 4.90 -21.04 38.73
N PRO A 33 5.52 -21.06 37.54
CA PRO A 33 5.06 -20.22 36.45
C PRO A 33 3.55 -20.42 36.27
N PRO A 34 2.78 -19.36 35.97
CA PRO A 34 1.37 -19.54 35.62
C PRO A 34 1.26 -20.60 34.52
N PRO A 35 0.24 -21.47 34.53
CA PRO A 35 0.05 -22.46 33.47
C PRO A 35 0.07 -21.72 32.13
N ALA A 36 0.93 -22.14 31.21
CA ALA A 36 0.94 -21.62 29.84
C ALA A 36 -0.47 -21.78 29.27
N VAL A 37 -1.11 -20.66 28.98
CA VAL A 37 -2.42 -20.64 28.32
C VAL A 37 -2.12 -20.98 26.86
N PRO A 38 -2.66 -22.06 26.28
CA PRO A 38 -2.28 -22.44 24.94
C PRO A 38 -2.86 -21.45 23.94
N ASN A 39 -1.97 -20.97 23.08
CA ASN A 39 -2.27 -20.24 21.87
C ASN A 39 -2.51 -21.20 20.69
N ILE A 40 -2.68 -20.77 19.42
CA ILE A 40 -3.09 -21.59 18.21
C ILE A 40 -3.30 -23.05 18.56
N VAL A 41 -4.54 -23.51 18.75
CA VAL A 41 -4.90 -24.66 19.60
C VAL A 41 -3.70 -25.55 19.98
N GLY A 42 -3.05 -25.33 21.12
CA GLY A 42 -1.85 -26.09 21.52
C GLY A 42 -0.49 -25.54 21.04
N GLY A 43 -0.44 -24.28 20.62
CA GLY A 43 0.73 -23.51 20.17
C GLY A 43 1.29 -22.56 21.23
N GLU A 44 2.35 -21.83 20.85
CA GLU A 44 3.14 -20.95 21.72
C GLU A 44 3.32 -19.56 21.10
N ASP A 45 3.56 -18.55 21.95
CA ASP A 45 3.91 -17.20 21.49
C ASP A 45 5.16 -17.26 20.60
N ALA A 46 5.05 -16.72 19.38
CA ALA A 46 6.22 -16.52 18.55
C ALA A 46 7.18 -15.54 19.23
N GLN A 47 8.48 -15.62 18.94
CA GLN A 47 9.42 -14.58 19.35
C GLN A 47 9.55 -13.51 18.25
N PRO A 48 9.89 -12.27 18.63
CA PRO A 48 10.14 -11.20 17.68
C PRO A 48 11.12 -11.61 16.57
N GLY A 49 10.64 -11.59 15.32
CA GLY A 49 11.45 -11.87 14.13
C GLY A 49 11.57 -13.36 13.75
N ASP A 50 10.91 -14.29 14.45
CA ASP A 50 10.94 -15.71 14.08
C ASP A 50 10.36 -15.97 12.68
N TRP A 51 9.32 -15.21 12.30
CA TRP A 51 8.50 -15.43 11.10
C TRP A 51 8.39 -14.15 10.26
N PRO A 52 9.50 -13.67 9.66
CA PRO A 52 9.60 -12.33 9.07
C PRO A 52 8.79 -12.14 7.78
N TRP A 53 8.24 -13.22 7.22
CA TRP A 53 7.36 -13.22 6.06
C TRP A 53 5.87 -13.21 6.42
N GLN A 54 5.51 -13.34 7.69
CA GLN A 54 4.12 -13.35 8.13
C GLN A 54 3.45 -12.01 7.84
N VAL A 55 2.22 -12.07 7.35
CA VAL A 55 1.41 -10.89 7.02
C VAL A 55 0.02 -11.06 7.62
N ALA A 56 -0.54 -9.97 8.16
CA ALA A 56 -1.96 -9.88 8.48
C ALA A 56 -2.72 -9.24 7.32
N LEU A 57 -3.87 -9.79 6.96
CA LEU A 57 -4.85 -9.13 6.09
C LEU A 57 -5.87 -8.45 6.99
N VAL A 58 -6.03 -7.14 6.80
CA VAL A 58 -6.96 -6.30 7.56
C VAL A 58 -7.86 -5.55 6.59
N ASN A 59 -9.00 -5.05 7.09
CA ASN A 59 -9.85 -4.15 6.30
C ASN A 59 -9.06 -2.93 5.83
N GLY A 60 -9.34 -2.46 4.60
CA GLY A 60 -8.67 -1.30 4.00
C GLY A 60 -8.77 -0.06 4.90
N GLY A 61 -7.64 0.62 5.10
CA GLY A 61 -7.58 1.82 5.96
C GLY A 61 -7.70 1.55 7.47
N ALA A 62 -7.66 0.29 7.91
CA ALA A 62 -7.79 -0.05 9.33
C ALA A 62 -6.70 0.63 10.19
N THR A 63 -7.14 1.32 11.23
CA THR A 63 -6.27 1.88 12.29
C THR A 63 -6.22 0.99 13.53
N ASP A 64 -7.28 0.21 13.77
CA ASP A 64 -7.33 -0.86 14.75
C ASP A 64 -7.06 -2.19 14.04
N LEU A 65 -5.81 -2.65 14.08
CA LEU A 65 -5.40 -3.85 13.36
C LEU A 65 -5.97 -5.14 13.98
N TYR A 66 -6.17 -5.16 15.29
CA TYR A 66 -6.64 -6.34 16.00
C TYR A 66 -8.10 -6.69 15.65
N ASN A 67 -8.99 -5.70 15.70
CA ASN A 67 -10.40 -5.96 15.41
C ASN A 67 -10.73 -6.07 13.91
N ASN A 68 -9.82 -5.62 13.04
CA ASN A 68 -10.01 -5.65 11.58
C ASN A 68 -9.23 -6.77 10.88
N GLN A 69 -8.43 -7.55 11.60
CA GLN A 69 -7.77 -8.72 11.02
C GLN A 69 -8.80 -9.81 10.73
N PHE A 70 -8.77 -10.32 9.50
CA PHE A 70 -9.70 -11.37 9.07
C PHE A 70 -8.99 -12.61 8.49
N CYS A 71 -7.80 -12.43 7.92
CA CYS A 71 -6.97 -13.51 7.39
C CYS A 71 -5.48 -13.27 7.61
N GLY A 72 -4.68 -14.29 7.37
CA GLY A 72 -3.23 -14.24 7.24
C GLY A 72 -2.77 -14.29 5.79
N GLY A 73 -1.47 -14.11 5.62
CA GLY A 73 -0.79 -14.22 4.35
C GLY A 73 0.72 -14.34 4.53
N SER A 74 1.42 -14.37 3.42
CA SER A 74 2.87 -14.56 3.40
C SER A 74 3.53 -13.73 2.30
N LEU A 75 4.58 -12.98 2.65
CA LEU A 75 5.38 -12.25 1.68
C LEU A 75 6.21 -13.23 0.85
N ILE A 76 5.89 -13.38 -0.43
CA ILE A 76 6.67 -14.18 -1.39
C ILE A 76 7.54 -13.30 -2.30
N HIS A 77 7.24 -12.00 -2.34
CA HIS A 77 8.00 -10.96 -3.02
C HIS A 77 7.74 -9.60 -2.34
N THR A 78 8.54 -8.58 -2.63
CA THR A 78 8.33 -7.21 -2.09
C THR A 78 7.01 -6.57 -2.53
N TYR A 79 6.41 -7.06 -3.62
CA TYR A 79 5.13 -6.61 -4.19
C TYR A 79 4.02 -7.66 -4.15
N TRP A 80 4.28 -8.86 -3.61
CA TRP A 80 3.36 -9.97 -3.71
C TRP A 80 3.20 -10.72 -2.39
N VAL A 81 1.93 -10.84 -1.98
CA VAL A 81 1.50 -11.67 -0.85
C VAL A 81 0.75 -12.88 -1.39
N LEU A 82 1.06 -14.05 -0.85
CA LEU A 82 0.32 -15.30 -1.07
C LEU A 82 -0.67 -15.51 0.09
N THR A 83 -1.92 -15.79 -0.25
CA THR A 83 -3.01 -16.08 0.70
C THR A 83 -4.01 -17.08 0.10
N ALA A 84 -5.11 -17.36 0.80
CA ALA A 84 -6.20 -18.20 0.34
C ALA A 84 -7.20 -17.40 -0.51
N ALA A 85 -7.85 -18.05 -1.48
CA ALA A 85 -8.87 -17.41 -2.32
C ALA A 85 -10.12 -17.06 -1.50
N HIS A 86 -10.53 -17.92 -0.56
CA HIS A 86 -11.70 -17.66 0.29
C HIS A 86 -11.58 -16.40 1.16
N CYS A 87 -10.35 -15.93 1.43
CA CYS A 87 -10.11 -14.68 2.17
C CYS A 87 -10.50 -13.44 1.35
N VAL A 88 -10.50 -13.54 0.02
CA VAL A 88 -10.63 -12.39 -0.90
C VAL A 88 -11.67 -12.63 -1.99
N GLU A 89 -12.50 -13.65 -1.83
CA GLU A 89 -13.63 -13.95 -2.71
C GLU A 89 -14.64 -12.79 -2.69
N ASN A 90 -14.95 -12.24 -3.86
CA ASN A 90 -15.86 -11.10 -4.03
C ASN A 90 -15.42 -9.82 -3.31
N VAL A 91 -14.13 -9.66 -3.05
CA VAL A 91 -13.54 -8.48 -2.40
C VAL A 91 -12.80 -7.64 -3.44
N SER A 92 -12.99 -6.32 -3.43
CA SER A 92 -12.20 -5.38 -4.23
C SER A 92 -10.88 -5.02 -3.56
N PRO A 93 -9.81 -4.70 -4.30
CA PRO A 93 -8.49 -4.37 -3.74
C PRO A 93 -8.50 -3.34 -2.60
N ASP A 94 -9.36 -2.31 -2.70
CA ASP A 94 -9.44 -1.22 -1.71
C ASP A 94 -9.96 -1.64 -0.33
N TRP A 95 -10.60 -2.81 -0.24
CA TRP A 95 -11.17 -3.32 1.01
C TRP A 95 -10.14 -4.09 1.84
N VAL A 96 -8.93 -4.29 1.33
CA VAL A 96 -7.91 -5.09 1.99
C VAL A 96 -6.60 -4.32 2.02
N ASP A 97 -6.08 -4.14 3.21
CA ASP A 97 -4.67 -3.81 3.41
C ASP A 97 -3.93 -5.04 3.90
N ILE A 98 -2.63 -5.09 3.60
CA ILE A 98 -1.73 -6.02 4.25
C ILE A 98 -0.89 -5.30 5.30
N VAL A 99 -0.52 -5.99 6.37
CA VAL A 99 0.39 -5.50 7.41
C VAL A 99 1.55 -6.47 7.59
N ALA A 100 2.76 -5.98 7.33
CA ALA A 100 4.01 -6.72 7.47
C ALA A 100 4.91 -6.13 8.56
N GLY A 101 5.81 -6.95 9.11
CA GLY A 101 6.76 -6.52 10.14
C GLY A 101 6.08 -6.20 11.47
N ILE A 102 5.07 -6.99 11.83
CA ILE A 102 4.24 -6.85 13.02
C ILE A 102 4.19 -8.17 13.79
N GLN A 103 4.11 -8.09 15.12
CA GLN A 103 3.89 -9.26 15.96
C GLN A 103 2.67 -9.11 16.86
N ASN A 104 2.40 -7.91 17.37
CA ASN A 104 1.25 -7.65 18.22
C ASN A 104 0.23 -6.73 17.51
N LEU A 105 -0.99 -7.23 17.27
CA LEU A 105 -2.03 -6.47 16.56
C LEU A 105 -2.68 -5.37 17.43
N GLU A 106 -2.69 -5.50 18.76
CA GLU A 106 -3.22 -4.47 19.68
C GLU A 106 -2.18 -3.39 20.00
N ALA A 107 -0.89 -3.75 19.97
CA ALA A 107 0.23 -2.89 20.29
C ALA A 107 1.31 -2.97 19.20
N PRO A 108 1.01 -2.48 17.98
CA PRO A 108 1.88 -2.64 16.82
C PRO A 108 3.26 -1.99 17.01
N GLU A 109 4.31 -2.69 16.59
CA GLU A 109 5.68 -2.24 16.71
C GLU A 109 6.01 -1.08 15.76
N ALA A 110 6.87 -0.16 16.18
CA ALA A 110 7.26 0.98 15.34
C ALA A 110 7.82 0.52 13.97
N GLY A 111 7.34 1.14 12.89
CA GLY A 111 7.83 0.83 11.54
C GLY A 111 7.29 -0.47 10.94
N PHE A 112 6.17 -1.01 11.45
CA PHE A 112 5.33 -1.93 10.68
C PHE A 112 4.94 -1.28 9.35
N GLN A 113 4.64 -2.11 8.35
CA GLN A 113 4.36 -1.65 6.99
C GLN A 113 2.97 -2.08 6.58
N GLN A 114 2.06 -1.10 6.51
CA GLN A 114 0.73 -1.27 5.94
C GLN A 114 0.74 -0.89 4.46
N ARG A 115 0.14 -1.71 3.60
CA ARG A 115 0.12 -1.52 2.14
C ARG A 115 -1.26 -1.81 1.58
N THR A 116 -1.71 -0.92 0.70
CA THR A 116 -2.90 -1.13 -0.12
C THR A 116 -2.62 -2.07 -1.29
N LEU A 117 -3.68 -2.60 -1.90
CA LEU A 117 -3.59 -3.49 -3.05
C LEU A 117 -3.95 -2.77 -4.35
N THR A 118 -3.25 -3.11 -5.44
CA THR A 118 -3.63 -2.72 -6.81
C THR A 118 -4.41 -3.81 -7.53
N ASN A 119 -4.25 -5.06 -7.13
CA ASN A 119 -4.93 -6.18 -7.75
C ASN A 119 -5.07 -7.37 -6.78
N ILE A 120 -6.15 -8.13 -6.94
CA ILE A 120 -6.40 -9.41 -6.27
C ILE A 120 -6.59 -10.45 -7.36
N ILE A 121 -5.77 -11.51 -7.35
CA ILE A 121 -5.78 -12.54 -8.38
C ILE A 121 -6.04 -13.90 -7.71
N MET A 122 -7.29 -14.34 -7.74
CA MET A 122 -7.66 -15.69 -7.32
C MET A 122 -7.34 -16.72 -8.40
N HIS A 123 -7.07 -17.96 -8.00
CA HIS A 123 -6.96 -19.05 -8.96
C HIS A 123 -8.28 -19.20 -9.74
N PRO A 124 -8.24 -19.26 -11.09
CA PRO A 124 -9.46 -19.26 -11.91
C PRO A 124 -10.35 -20.49 -11.70
N ASP A 125 -9.75 -21.59 -11.23
CA ASP A 125 -10.46 -22.84 -10.92
C ASP A 125 -10.76 -23.00 -9.42
N TYR A 126 -10.66 -21.94 -8.62
CA TYR A 126 -11.11 -21.98 -7.22
C TYR A 126 -12.60 -22.34 -7.14
N ASP A 127 -12.93 -23.37 -6.36
CA ASP A 127 -14.29 -23.82 -6.12
C ASP A 127 -14.68 -23.59 -4.65
N PRO A 128 -15.57 -22.61 -4.36
CA PRO A 128 -15.95 -22.29 -2.99
C PRO A 128 -16.75 -23.39 -2.29
N PHE A 129 -17.27 -24.38 -3.01
CA PHE A 129 -18.00 -25.50 -2.40
C PHE A 129 -17.08 -26.62 -1.92
N THR A 130 -15.94 -26.81 -2.59
CA THR A 130 -14.98 -27.87 -2.27
C THR A 130 -13.69 -27.34 -1.64
N ALA A 131 -13.48 -26.02 -1.67
CA ALA A 131 -12.22 -25.36 -1.35
C ALA A 131 -11.02 -25.86 -2.18
N ASP A 132 -11.27 -26.50 -3.32
CA ASP A 132 -10.19 -26.89 -4.23
C ASP A 132 -9.63 -25.65 -4.92
N ASN A 133 -8.31 -25.64 -5.13
CA ASN A 133 -7.56 -24.50 -5.67
C ASN A 133 -7.72 -23.19 -4.85
N ASP A 134 -7.82 -23.31 -3.52
CA ASP A 134 -7.95 -22.18 -2.59
C ASP A 134 -6.63 -21.40 -2.41
N ILE A 135 -6.29 -20.60 -3.41
CA ILE A 135 -5.07 -19.80 -3.48
C ILE A 135 -5.33 -18.48 -4.20
N ALA A 136 -4.77 -17.40 -3.67
CA ALA A 136 -4.80 -16.07 -4.28
C ALA A 136 -3.47 -15.34 -4.12
N LEU A 137 -3.21 -14.44 -5.07
CA LEU A 137 -2.08 -13.51 -5.06
C LEU A 137 -2.60 -12.08 -4.90
N LEU A 138 -1.99 -11.34 -3.97
CA LEU A 138 -2.29 -9.93 -3.74
C LEU A 138 -1.13 -9.10 -4.27
N ARG A 139 -1.42 -8.17 -5.18
CA ARG A 139 -0.43 -7.23 -5.73
C ARG A 139 -0.47 -5.93 -4.94
N LEU A 140 0.65 -5.57 -4.33
CA LEU A 140 0.76 -4.34 -3.54
C LEU A 140 0.86 -3.10 -4.43
N SER A 141 0.34 -1.96 -3.97
CA SER A 141 0.49 -0.66 -4.63
C SER A 141 1.93 -0.15 -4.60
N GLU A 142 2.64 -0.42 -3.51
CA GLU A 142 4.03 -0.07 -3.30
C GLU A 142 4.76 -1.24 -2.59
N PRO A 143 6.10 -1.34 -2.72
CA PRO A 143 6.81 -2.47 -2.16
C PRO A 143 6.89 -2.39 -0.63
N VAL A 144 6.97 -3.55 0.01
CA VAL A 144 7.51 -3.63 1.36
C VAL A 144 9.03 -3.48 1.35
N THR A 145 9.55 -2.77 2.34
CA THR A 145 10.98 -2.65 2.63
C THR A 145 11.41 -3.89 3.40
N LEU A 146 12.36 -4.65 2.86
CA LEU A 146 12.95 -5.80 3.56
C LEU A 146 14.01 -5.35 4.56
N GLY A 147 14.24 -6.17 5.58
CA GLY A 147 15.18 -5.91 6.66
C GLY A 147 14.52 -5.46 7.96
N ALA A 148 15.34 -4.96 8.87
CA ALA A 148 14.90 -4.55 10.20
C ALA A 148 14.03 -3.28 10.17
N THR A 149 12.87 -3.35 10.82
CA THR A 149 11.99 -2.21 11.10
C THR A 149 12.54 -1.33 12.21
N ALA A 150 11.96 -0.15 12.39
CA ALA A 150 12.34 0.76 13.49
C ALA A 150 12.10 0.13 14.89
N GLY A 151 11.15 -0.80 14.99
CA GLY A 151 10.84 -1.59 16.17
C GLY A 151 11.73 -2.82 16.37
N GLY A 152 12.65 -3.09 15.44
CA GLY A 152 13.60 -4.19 15.53
C GLY A 152 13.05 -5.55 15.07
N LEU A 153 11.88 -5.59 14.43
CA LEU A 153 11.37 -6.78 13.74
C LEU A 153 11.99 -6.89 12.36
N GLU A 154 12.22 -8.11 11.88
CA GLU A 154 12.72 -8.36 10.54
C GLU A 154 11.55 -8.57 9.56
N VAL A 155 11.64 -7.99 8.35
CA VAL A 155 10.74 -8.27 7.22
C VAL A 155 11.52 -8.97 6.13
N ALA A 156 11.06 -10.16 5.72
CA ALA A 156 11.70 -10.97 4.69
C ALA A 156 10.66 -11.74 3.86
N THR A 157 11.09 -12.29 2.73
CA THR A 157 10.24 -13.14 1.89
C THR A 157 10.44 -14.62 2.20
N ILE A 158 9.39 -15.43 2.06
CA ILE A 158 9.47 -16.90 2.12
C ILE A 158 9.66 -17.51 0.72
N ALA A 159 10.47 -18.56 0.62
CA ALA A 159 10.65 -19.31 -0.62
C ALA A 159 9.49 -20.30 -0.84
N LEU A 160 9.14 -20.55 -2.11
CA LEU A 160 8.21 -21.62 -2.48
C LEU A 160 8.99 -22.90 -2.82
N PRO A 161 8.45 -24.10 -2.52
CA PRO A 161 9.07 -25.36 -2.88
C PRO A 161 9.09 -25.54 -4.40
N ALA A 162 10.02 -26.36 -4.90
CA ALA A 162 9.95 -26.79 -6.30
C ALA A 162 8.67 -27.60 -6.56
N ALA A 163 8.11 -27.50 -7.76
CA ALA A 163 6.96 -28.33 -8.17
C ALA A 163 7.27 -29.84 -8.10
N SER A 164 8.56 -30.21 -8.13
CA SER A 164 9.06 -31.58 -7.99
C SER A 164 9.42 -31.97 -6.55
N VAL A 165 9.06 -31.16 -5.54
CA VAL A 165 9.26 -31.54 -4.13
C VAL A 165 8.59 -32.89 -3.87
N GLY A 166 9.30 -33.78 -3.17
CA GLY A 166 8.85 -35.14 -2.92
C GLY A 166 7.67 -35.22 -1.93
N ASP A 167 7.32 -36.43 -1.54
CA ASP A 167 6.39 -36.65 -0.44
C ASP A 167 7.00 -36.17 0.87
N LEU A 168 6.33 -35.21 1.53
CA LEU A 168 6.74 -34.62 2.81
C LEU A 168 6.04 -35.29 4.00
N THR A 169 5.31 -36.40 3.79
CA THR A 169 4.62 -37.11 4.86
C THR A 169 5.57 -37.45 6.01
N GLY A 170 5.19 -37.06 7.23
CA GLY A 170 5.94 -37.27 8.46
C GLY A 170 6.99 -36.19 8.76
N GLU A 171 7.26 -35.27 7.84
CA GLU A 171 8.07 -34.09 8.11
C GLU A 171 7.34 -33.12 9.05
N ASN A 172 8.10 -32.45 9.92
CA ASN A 172 7.57 -31.40 10.78
C ASN A 172 7.43 -30.10 9.99
N SER A 173 6.29 -29.44 10.16
CA SER A 173 5.97 -28.14 9.57
C SER A 173 5.48 -27.18 10.64
N ILE A 174 5.57 -25.89 10.37
CA ILE A 174 5.16 -24.82 11.28
C ILE A 174 4.02 -24.03 10.64
N ALA A 175 2.95 -23.79 11.39
CA ALA A 175 1.92 -22.84 11.04
C ALA A 175 1.95 -21.65 11.99
N THR A 176 1.65 -20.46 11.47
CA THR A 176 1.72 -19.18 12.20
C THR A 176 0.52 -18.28 11.91
N GLY A 177 0.06 -17.55 12.91
CA GLY A 177 -1.05 -16.62 12.77
C GLY A 177 -1.61 -16.07 14.08
N TRP A 178 -2.71 -15.32 13.97
CA TRP A 178 -3.46 -14.70 15.07
C TRP A 178 -4.86 -15.31 15.22
N GLY A 179 -5.02 -16.55 14.76
CA GLY A 179 -6.28 -17.26 14.81
C GLY A 179 -6.64 -17.81 16.18
N ASN A 180 -7.90 -18.25 16.27
CA ASN A 180 -8.56 -18.77 17.46
C ASN A 180 -7.75 -19.88 18.14
N THR A 181 -7.48 -19.71 19.44
CA THR A 181 -6.64 -20.65 20.19
C THR A 181 -7.41 -21.75 20.92
N LEU A 182 -8.74 -21.71 20.91
CA LEU A 182 -9.58 -22.56 21.76
C LEU A 182 -10.24 -23.73 21.03
N GLY A 183 -10.21 -23.73 19.69
CA GLY A 183 -10.69 -24.80 18.81
C GLY A 183 -12.20 -25.12 18.85
N GLN A 184 -12.91 -24.64 19.87
CA GLN A 184 -14.37 -24.66 20.02
C GLN A 184 -14.83 -23.41 20.81
N PRO A 185 -16.06 -22.91 20.59
CA PRO A 185 -16.61 -21.80 21.37
C PRO A 185 -16.74 -22.17 22.85
N VAL A 186 -16.14 -21.37 23.75
CA VAL A 186 -16.27 -21.52 25.21
C VAL A 186 -17.15 -20.41 25.81
N PRO A 187 -17.74 -20.60 27.00
CA PRO A 187 -18.43 -19.52 27.72
C PRO A 187 -17.45 -18.38 28.00
N GLY A 188 -17.56 -17.27 27.26
CA GLY A 188 -16.61 -16.15 27.29
C GLY A 188 -16.24 -15.60 25.91
N GLY A 189 -16.55 -16.34 24.83
CA GLY A 189 -16.28 -15.92 23.45
C GLY A 189 -15.14 -16.72 22.79
N ILE A 190 -14.77 -16.30 21.58
CA ILE A 190 -13.59 -16.80 20.85
C ILE A 190 -12.35 -16.04 21.35
N ASN A 191 -11.22 -16.72 21.52
CA ASN A 191 -9.97 -16.08 21.96
C ASN A 191 -9.03 -15.91 20.76
N TYR A 192 -8.97 -14.69 20.24
CA TYR A 192 -7.99 -14.28 19.24
C TYR A 192 -6.79 -13.67 19.98
N PRO A 193 -5.59 -14.23 19.84
CA PRO A 193 -4.40 -13.69 20.51
C PRO A 193 -3.95 -12.43 19.76
N ALA A 194 -3.67 -11.36 20.50
CA ALA A 194 -3.06 -10.16 19.91
C ALA A 194 -1.61 -10.43 19.46
N GLN A 195 -0.90 -11.27 20.19
CA GLN A 195 0.47 -11.70 19.90
C GLN A 195 0.47 -12.80 18.83
N LEU A 196 1.40 -12.74 17.87
CA LEU A 196 1.60 -13.78 16.86
C LEU A 196 1.93 -15.13 17.51
N GLN A 197 1.33 -16.17 16.98
CA GLN A 197 1.45 -17.53 17.50
C GLN A 197 2.07 -18.46 16.47
N TRP A 198 2.63 -19.57 16.95
CA TRP A 198 3.12 -20.64 16.11
C TRP A 198 2.80 -22.02 16.69
N VAL A 199 2.69 -23.02 15.81
CA VAL A 199 2.50 -24.42 16.17
C VAL A 199 3.28 -25.34 15.23
N GLU A 200 3.89 -26.39 15.77
CA GLU A 200 4.48 -27.47 15.00
C GLU A 200 3.46 -28.59 14.73
N LEU A 201 3.32 -28.98 13.46
CA LEU A 201 2.39 -29.98 12.95
C LEU A 201 3.13 -30.95 12.00
N PRO A 202 2.99 -32.28 12.15
CA PRO A 202 3.52 -33.21 11.18
C PRO A 202 2.63 -33.25 9.93
N ILE A 203 3.25 -33.34 8.75
CA ILE A 203 2.52 -33.50 7.50
C ILE A 203 1.96 -34.92 7.39
N VAL A 204 0.69 -35.03 7.01
CA VAL A 204 -0.06 -36.29 6.92
C VAL A 204 -0.31 -36.62 5.45
N SER A 205 -0.11 -37.89 5.07
CA SER A 205 -0.42 -38.35 3.72
C SER A 205 -1.90 -38.15 3.39
N ASN A 206 -2.23 -37.76 2.15
CA ASN A 206 -3.63 -37.57 1.72
C ASN A 206 -4.48 -38.83 1.93
N ALA A 207 -3.91 -40.03 1.71
CA ALA A 207 -4.63 -41.28 1.93
C ALA A 207 -5.05 -41.48 3.40
N ALA A 208 -4.18 -41.12 4.35
CA ALA A 208 -4.53 -41.18 5.77
C ALA A 208 -5.52 -40.08 6.15
N CYS A 209 -5.35 -38.88 5.58
CA CYS A 209 -6.24 -37.74 5.80
C CYS A 209 -7.64 -37.95 5.21
N ASN A 210 -7.79 -38.72 4.13
CA ASN A 210 -9.09 -38.96 3.49
C ASN A 210 -10.03 -39.85 4.31
N ASN A 211 -9.52 -40.67 5.24
CA ASN A 211 -10.36 -41.55 6.06
C ASN A 211 -11.48 -40.80 6.82
N PRO A 212 -11.19 -39.71 7.56
CA PRO A 212 -12.21 -38.88 8.19
C PRO A 212 -13.00 -37.99 7.21
N TYR A 213 -12.37 -37.54 6.11
CA TYR A 213 -12.91 -36.54 5.18
C TYR A 213 -13.66 -37.14 3.97
N ASN A 214 -14.03 -38.42 4.01
CA ASN A 214 -14.83 -39.09 2.97
C ASN A 214 -14.31 -38.87 1.52
N ASP A 215 -13.00 -39.00 1.33
CA ASP A 215 -12.33 -38.84 0.03
C ASP A 215 -12.43 -37.44 -0.61
N GLN A 216 -12.71 -36.39 0.18
CA GLN A 216 -12.77 -35.00 -0.29
C GLN A 216 -11.39 -34.34 -0.46
N ILE A 217 -10.32 -34.90 0.11
CA ILE A 217 -8.97 -34.33 0.02
C ILE A 217 -8.35 -34.67 -1.34
N THR A 218 -8.24 -33.66 -2.19
CA THR A 218 -7.67 -33.74 -3.54
C THR A 218 -6.14 -33.72 -3.52
N ASP A 219 -5.50 -34.00 -4.66
CA ASP A 219 -4.03 -33.85 -4.81
C ASP A 219 -3.56 -32.38 -4.74
N ASN A 220 -4.46 -31.42 -4.89
CA ASN A 220 -4.19 -30.00 -4.73
C ASN A 220 -4.21 -29.55 -3.26
N MET A 221 -4.52 -30.47 -2.34
CA MET A 221 -4.51 -30.26 -0.91
C MET A 221 -3.43 -31.10 -0.23
N LEU A 222 -3.00 -30.65 0.95
CA LEU A 222 -2.18 -31.40 1.89
C LEU A 222 -2.79 -31.27 3.28
N CYS A 223 -2.49 -32.22 4.15
CA CYS A 223 -2.94 -32.17 5.55
C CYS A 223 -1.74 -32.10 6.50
N ALA A 224 -1.91 -31.40 7.62
CA ALA A 224 -0.95 -31.40 8.71
C ALA A 224 -1.68 -31.43 10.06
N GLY A 225 -1.13 -32.18 11.02
CA GLY A 225 -1.71 -32.27 12.36
C GLY A 225 -1.58 -33.65 13.00
N LEU A 226 -1.98 -33.72 14.26
CA LEU A 226 -1.95 -34.94 15.06
C LEU A 226 -3.31 -35.65 15.00
N PHE A 227 -3.32 -36.96 14.77
CA PHE A 227 -4.56 -37.74 14.81
C PHE A 227 -5.18 -37.78 16.21
N GLU A 228 -4.38 -37.62 17.27
CA GLU A 228 -4.84 -37.45 18.64
C GLU A 228 -5.60 -36.12 18.86
N GLY A 229 -5.48 -35.18 17.92
CA GLY A 229 -5.99 -33.81 18.05
C GLY A 229 -5.13 -32.96 18.99
N GLY A 230 -5.70 -31.83 19.43
CA GLY A 230 -5.07 -30.91 20.39
C GLY A 230 -4.00 -29.97 19.82
N LYS A 231 -3.65 -30.10 18.53
CA LYS A 231 -2.83 -29.16 17.76
C LYS A 231 -3.39 -28.88 16.38
N ASP A 232 -3.66 -27.61 16.05
CA ASP A 232 -4.16 -27.21 14.72
C ASP A 232 -4.18 -25.68 14.50
N THR A 233 -4.30 -25.26 13.24
CA THR A 233 -4.71 -23.90 12.85
C THR A 233 -6.22 -23.70 12.97
N CYS A 234 -6.67 -22.46 13.16
CA CYS A 234 -8.09 -22.18 13.39
C CYS A 234 -8.56 -20.87 12.75
N GLN A 235 -9.81 -20.47 13.03
CA GLN A 235 -10.39 -19.24 12.45
C GLN A 235 -9.48 -18.03 12.70
N GLY A 236 -9.18 -17.23 11.67
CA GLY A 236 -8.24 -16.10 11.74
C GLY A 236 -6.81 -16.44 11.31
N ASP A 237 -6.43 -17.72 11.24
CA ASP A 237 -5.18 -18.17 10.60
C ASP A 237 -5.34 -18.41 9.09
N SER A 238 -6.58 -18.43 8.59
CA SER A 238 -6.94 -18.62 7.18
C SER A 238 -6.07 -17.80 6.24
N GLY A 239 -5.55 -18.40 5.18
CA GLY A 239 -4.62 -17.76 4.25
C GLY A 239 -3.17 -17.64 4.75
N GLY A 240 -2.91 -17.92 6.02
CA GLY A 240 -1.58 -17.97 6.61
C GLY A 240 -0.70 -19.11 6.08
N PRO A 241 0.62 -19.03 6.29
CA PRO A 241 1.55 -20.00 5.75
C PRO A 241 1.67 -21.27 6.60
N LEU A 242 1.83 -22.42 5.92
CA LEU A 242 2.43 -23.63 6.49
C LEU A 242 3.83 -23.79 5.92
N VAL A 243 4.86 -23.68 6.76
CA VAL A 243 6.27 -23.71 6.35
C VAL A 243 6.99 -24.98 6.80
N TRP A 244 7.92 -25.45 5.98
CA TRP A 244 8.77 -26.60 6.25
C TRP A 244 10.23 -26.19 6.06
N PHE A 245 11.11 -26.70 6.92
CA PHE A 245 12.55 -26.44 6.80
C PHE A 245 13.20 -27.53 5.95
N ASP A 246 13.60 -27.18 4.74
CA ASP A 246 14.33 -28.09 3.86
C ASP A 246 15.77 -28.25 4.36
N SER A 247 16.05 -29.41 4.96
CA SER A 247 17.39 -29.72 5.46
C SER A 247 18.45 -29.80 4.35
N ALA A 248 18.07 -30.05 3.10
CA ALA A 248 19.00 -30.13 1.98
C ALA A 248 19.43 -28.74 1.50
N SER A 249 18.49 -27.80 1.36
CA SER A 249 18.78 -26.41 0.98
C SER A 249 19.11 -25.50 2.17
N GLN A 250 18.91 -25.97 3.41
CA GLN A 250 19.04 -25.20 4.64
C GLN A 250 18.16 -23.93 4.64
N SER A 251 16.92 -24.06 4.15
CA SER A 251 16.00 -22.93 4.01
C SER A 251 14.57 -23.30 4.33
N TRP A 252 13.83 -22.36 4.93
CA TRP A 252 12.38 -22.46 5.06
C TRP A 252 11.69 -22.33 3.69
N GLN A 253 10.67 -23.14 3.47
CA GLN A 253 9.82 -23.12 2.27
C GLN A 253 8.35 -23.21 2.68
N GLN A 254 7.48 -22.44 2.04
CA GLN A 254 6.05 -22.50 2.28
C GLN A 254 5.43 -23.64 1.45
N VAL A 255 5.01 -24.70 2.14
CA VAL A 255 4.46 -25.90 1.50
C VAL A 255 2.94 -25.89 1.45
N GLY A 256 2.29 -25.10 2.31
CA GLY A 256 0.84 -24.96 2.33
C GLY A 256 0.34 -23.54 2.63
N VAL A 257 -0.95 -23.34 2.35
CA VAL A 257 -1.75 -22.16 2.76
C VAL A 257 -2.94 -22.67 3.57
N VAL A 258 -3.17 -22.11 4.76
CA VAL A 258 -4.29 -22.48 5.65
C VAL A 258 -5.61 -22.28 4.92
N SER A 259 -6.43 -23.33 4.82
CA SER A 259 -7.65 -23.32 4.00
C SER A 259 -8.89 -23.70 4.80
N TRP A 260 -9.02 -24.96 5.25
CA TRP A 260 -10.22 -25.43 5.95
C TRP A 260 -9.95 -26.64 6.87
N GLY A 261 -10.97 -27.09 7.60
CA GLY A 261 -10.93 -28.31 8.42
C GLY A 261 -12.23 -28.54 9.19
N ASP A 262 -12.47 -29.78 9.62
CA ASP A 262 -13.66 -30.15 10.40
C ASP A 262 -13.41 -30.00 11.91
N GLY A 263 -13.46 -28.75 12.37
CA GLY A 263 -13.21 -28.36 13.75
C GLY A 263 -11.72 -28.32 14.09
N CYS A 264 -11.27 -27.23 14.70
CA CYS A 264 -9.85 -27.05 14.93
C CYS A 264 -9.34 -28.01 16.00
N ALA A 265 -8.28 -28.74 15.67
CA ALA A 265 -7.61 -29.70 16.54
C ALA A 265 -8.52 -30.85 17.00
N ALA A 266 -9.57 -31.15 16.24
CA ALA A 266 -10.44 -32.27 16.51
C ALA A 266 -9.69 -33.59 16.30
N PRO A 267 -9.84 -34.58 17.22
CA PRO A 267 -9.23 -35.88 17.04
C PRO A 267 -9.66 -36.53 15.72
N ASN A 268 -8.67 -37.05 14.99
CA ASN A 268 -8.76 -37.64 13.65
C ASN A 268 -9.01 -36.69 12.49
N PHE A 269 -9.15 -35.38 12.68
CA PHE A 269 -9.35 -34.42 11.59
C PHE A 269 -8.16 -33.45 11.53
N PRO A 270 -7.05 -33.81 10.86
CA PRO A 270 -5.96 -32.87 10.62
C PRO A 270 -6.44 -31.67 9.82
N GLY A 271 -5.81 -30.51 10.02
CA GLY A 271 -6.07 -29.30 9.23
C GLY A 271 -5.73 -29.51 7.75
N VAL A 272 -6.53 -28.89 6.88
CA VAL A 272 -6.39 -28.98 5.42
C VAL A 272 -5.82 -27.67 4.87
N TYR A 273 -4.77 -27.82 4.07
CA TYR A 273 -4.04 -26.72 3.47
C TYR A 273 -4.05 -26.90 1.96
N MET A 274 -4.12 -25.79 1.22
CA MET A 274 -3.81 -25.80 -0.21
C MET A 274 -2.33 -26.20 -0.37
N ARG A 275 -2.02 -27.06 -1.35
CA ARG A 275 -0.66 -27.59 -1.59
C ARG A 275 0.12 -26.72 -2.57
N VAL A 276 1.02 -25.88 -2.06
CA VAL A 276 1.78 -24.88 -2.86
C VAL A 276 2.51 -25.51 -4.05
N SER A 277 3.12 -26.69 -3.89
CA SER A 277 3.90 -27.33 -4.96
C SER A 277 3.11 -27.64 -6.23
N ARG A 278 1.77 -27.69 -6.16
CA ARG A 278 0.89 -27.88 -7.32
C ARG A 278 0.62 -26.60 -8.10
N PHE A 279 0.89 -25.44 -7.50
CA PHE A 279 0.52 -24.13 -8.03
C PHE A 279 1.72 -23.22 -8.32
N VAL A 280 2.95 -23.70 -8.14
CA VAL A 280 4.18 -22.91 -8.41
C VAL A 280 4.18 -22.34 -9.83
N ASP A 281 3.78 -23.13 -10.83
CA ASP A 281 3.70 -22.68 -12.22
C ASP A 281 2.64 -21.59 -12.42
N TRP A 282 1.50 -21.69 -11.74
CA TRP A 282 0.45 -20.67 -11.77
C TRP A 282 0.91 -19.39 -11.07
N VAL A 283 1.52 -19.50 -9.88
CA VAL A 283 2.08 -18.36 -9.14
C VAL A 283 3.11 -17.63 -10.00
N ASP A 284 4.06 -18.38 -10.55
CA ASP A 284 5.09 -17.84 -11.43
C ASP A 284 4.50 -17.18 -12.67
N THR A 285 3.58 -17.83 -13.36
CA THR A 285 2.99 -17.28 -14.59
C THR A 285 2.23 -16.00 -14.30
N THR A 286 1.48 -15.97 -13.19
CA THR A 286 0.67 -14.83 -12.77
C THR A 286 1.55 -13.65 -12.39
N ILE A 287 2.53 -13.84 -11.50
CA ILE A 287 3.45 -12.76 -11.09
C ILE A 287 4.23 -12.23 -12.29
N ASN A 288 4.72 -13.12 -13.17
CA ASN A 288 5.55 -12.70 -14.28
C ASN A 288 4.77 -12.07 -15.46
N ALA A 289 3.44 -12.21 -15.49
CA ALA A 289 2.59 -11.46 -16.42
C ALA A 289 2.55 -9.96 -16.09
N GLU A 290 2.75 -9.59 -14.82
CA GLU A 290 2.74 -8.20 -14.32
C GLU A 290 4.13 -7.71 -13.86
N ALA A 291 5.20 -8.47 -14.15
CA ALA A 291 6.54 -8.23 -13.62
C ALA A 291 7.19 -6.90 -14.05
N ALA A 292 6.77 -6.34 -15.19
CA ALA A 292 7.42 -5.21 -15.83
C ALA A 292 6.63 -3.92 -15.60
N ILE A 293 7.10 -3.06 -14.70
CA ILE A 293 6.53 -1.72 -14.52
C ILE A 293 7.36 -0.70 -15.30
N PHE A 294 6.71 0.06 -16.18
CA PHE A 294 7.32 1.12 -16.98
C PHE A 294 6.64 2.45 -16.67
N THR A 295 7.37 3.37 -16.06
CA THR A 295 6.84 4.69 -15.66
C THR A 295 7.59 5.83 -16.34
N LYS A 296 6.90 6.96 -16.47
CA LYS A 296 7.45 8.23 -16.96
C LYS A 296 6.98 9.36 -16.06
N THR A 297 7.89 10.22 -15.65
CA THR A 297 7.59 11.44 -14.89
C THR A 297 8.24 12.67 -15.53
N ALA A 298 7.67 13.84 -15.25
CA ALA A 298 8.26 15.14 -15.55
C ALA A 298 8.79 15.77 -14.26
N SER A 299 9.86 16.55 -14.34
CA SER A 299 10.44 17.22 -13.17
C SER A 299 9.56 18.32 -12.57
N SER A 300 8.51 18.73 -13.27
CA SER A 300 7.52 19.71 -12.81
C SER A 300 6.23 19.53 -13.60
N PRO A 301 5.05 19.75 -12.98
CA PRO A 301 3.77 19.76 -13.67
C PRO A 301 3.61 20.96 -14.60
N THR A 302 4.43 22.01 -14.42
CA THR A 302 4.36 23.25 -15.21
C THR A 302 5.70 23.65 -15.82
N VAL A 303 5.65 24.43 -16.92
CA VAL A 303 6.85 24.99 -17.56
C VAL A 303 6.54 26.34 -18.19
N THR A 304 7.51 27.24 -18.21
CA THR A 304 7.39 28.52 -18.95
C THR A 304 8.02 28.40 -20.34
N PRO A 305 7.60 29.17 -21.36
CA PRO A 305 8.33 29.26 -22.62
C PRO A 305 9.81 29.61 -22.38
N GLY A 306 10.73 28.81 -22.93
CA GLY A 306 12.17 28.90 -22.67
C GLY A 306 12.67 28.11 -21.44
N GLY A 307 11.76 27.65 -20.59
CA GLY A 307 12.01 26.78 -19.45
C GLY A 307 12.48 25.38 -19.85
N VAL A 308 12.98 24.64 -18.86
CA VAL A 308 13.52 23.27 -19.04
C VAL A 308 12.71 22.29 -18.23
N ILE A 309 12.32 21.18 -18.86
CA ILE A 309 11.72 20.02 -18.19
C ILE A 309 12.65 18.84 -18.35
N THR A 310 12.88 18.12 -17.25
CA THR A 310 13.55 16.82 -17.26
C THR A 310 12.51 15.73 -17.22
N TYR A 311 12.56 14.81 -18.16
CA TYR A 311 11.77 13.60 -18.12
C TYR A 311 12.58 12.45 -17.56
N THR A 312 11.97 11.68 -16.65
CA THR A 312 12.57 10.49 -16.06
C THR A 312 11.73 9.28 -16.43
N LEU A 313 12.39 8.21 -16.87
CA LEU A 313 11.78 6.92 -17.21
C LEU A 313 12.32 5.88 -16.21
N THR A 314 11.45 5.05 -15.66
CA THR A 314 11.86 3.86 -14.89
C THR A 314 11.34 2.58 -15.52
N TYR A 315 12.17 1.55 -15.45
CA TYR A 315 11.79 0.18 -15.77
C TYR A 315 12.15 -0.73 -14.59
N ASP A 316 11.14 -1.33 -13.98
CA ASP A 316 11.24 -2.09 -12.75
C ASP A 316 10.87 -3.56 -13.00
N ASN A 317 11.64 -4.46 -12.41
CA ASN A 317 11.31 -5.88 -12.30
C ASN A 317 10.70 -6.19 -10.93
N ILE A 318 9.38 -6.33 -10.90
CA ILE A 318 8.61 -6.74 -9.72
C ILE A 318 8.21 -8.23 -9.74
N GLY A 319 8.76 -8.99 -10.70
CA GLY A 319 8.50 -10.41 -10.86
C GLY A 319 9.47 -11.31 -10.11
N THR A 320 9.25 -12.63 -10.22
CA THR A 320 10.11 -13.65 -9.60
C THR A 320 11.20 -14.17 -10.55
N LYS A 321 11.29 -13.62 -11.77
CA LYS A 321 12.24 -14.05 -12.81
C LYS A 321 13.02 -12.87 -13.36
N LEU A 322 14.19 -13.17 -13.94
CA LEU A 322 14.98 -12.20 -14.70
C LEU A 322 14.14 -11.64 -15.86
N LEU A 323 14.00 -10.32 -15.92
CA LEU A 323 13.43 -9.67 -17.10
C LEU A 323 14.47 -9.58 -18.22
N PRO A 324 14.12 -9.92 -19.47
CA PRO A 324 15.02 -9.77 -20.59
C PRO A 324 15.39 -8.30 -20.81
N GLY A 325 16.56 -8.06 -21.41
CA GLY A 325 16.96 -6.71 -21.80
C GLY A 325 15.95 -6.08 -22.77
N GLN A 326 15.75 -4.77 -22.64
CA GLN A 326 14.75 -4.00 -23.38
C GLN A 326 15.37 -2.77 -24.04
N VAL A 327 14.58 -2.09 -24.86
CA VAL A 327 14.90 -0.75 -25.36
C VAL A 327 13.84 0.21 -24.87
N MET A 328 14.25 1.30 -24.23
CA MET A 328 13.36 2.43 -23.95
C MET A 328 13.59 3.52 -24.97
N SER A 329 12.53 4.21 -25.35
CA SER A 329 12.62 5.36 -26.24
C SER A 329 11.63 6.45 -25.88
N ASP A 330 11.99 7.68 -26.19
CA ASP A 330 11.17 8.85 -25.96
C ASP A 330 11.37 9.86 -27.09
N THR A 331 10.27 10.35 -27.66
CA THR A 331 10.33 11.32 -28.75
C THR A 331 10.40 12.72 -28.16
N ILE A 332 11.39 13.51 -28.57
CA ILE A 332 11.49 14.92 -28.15
C ILE A 332 10.18 15.62 -28.54
N PRO A 333 9.41 16.18 -27.58
CA PRO A 333 8.09 16.68 -27.84
C PRO A 333 8.13 17.91 -28.76
N VAL A 334 7.16 18.00 -29.66
CA VAL A 334 7.07 19.06 -30.67
C VAL A 334 7.04 20.42 -29.97
N GLY A 335 7.78 21.38 -30.52
CA GLY A 335 7.88 22.73 -29.93
C GLY A 335 8.85 22.83 -28.75
N SER A 336 9.63 21.78 -28.49
CA SER A 336 10.79 21.81 -27.61
C SER A 336 12.08 21.41 -28.35
N SER A 337 13.22 21.62 -27.72
CA SER A 337 14.53 21.16 -28.19
C SER A 337 15.26 20.41 -27.08
N TYR A 338 15.91 19.30 -27.41
CA TYR A 338 16.78 18.58 -26.48
C TYR A 338 17.86 19.49 -25.86
N VAL A 339 18.13 19.31 -24.56
CA VAL A 339 19.22 19.99 -23.86
C VAL A 339 20.48 19.13 -23.93
N ASP A 340 21.48 19.58 -24.71
CA ASP A 340 22.72 18.85 -24.92
C ASP A 340 23.41 18.45 -23.60
N GLY A 341 23.81 17.19 -23.52
CA GLY A 341 24.47 16.60 -22.34
C GLY A 341 23.54 16.24 -21.18
N SER A 342 22.22 16.44 -21.30
CA SER A 342 21.26 16.09 -20.23
C SER A 342 20.87 14.62 -20.18
N ILE A 343 21.11 13.85 -21.26
CA ILE A 343 20.76 12.43 -21.30
C ILE A 343 21.62 11.62 -20.31
N SER A 344 20.96 10.82 -19.47
CA SER A 344 21.62 9.95 -18.48
C SER A 344 21.66 8.49 -18.93
N SER A 345 22.29 7.64 -18.11
CA SER A 345 22.34 6.17 -18.28
C SER A 345 22.83 5.72 -19.66
N ASN A 346 23.83 6.43 -20.20
CA ASN A 346 24.44 6.19 -21.51
C ASN A 346 23.45 6.18 -22.68
N GLY A 347 22.33 6.90 -22.56
CA GLY A 347 21.38 7.06 -23.65
C GLY A 347 21.93 7.87 -24.82
N VAL A 348 21.28 7.74 -25.97
CA VAL A 348 21.62 8.47 -27.19
C VAL A 348 20.39 9.20 -27.72
N VAL A 349 20.55 10.48 -28.06
CA VAL A 349 19.54 11.24 -28.80
C VAL A 349 19.95 11.29 -30.27
N ALA A 350 19.10 10.74 -31.13
CA ALA A 350 19.31 10.77 -32.57
C ALA A 350 17.96 10.92 -33.29
N GLU A 351 17.92 11.77 -34.31
CA GLU A 351 16.73 12.01 -35.13
C GLU A 351 15.48 12.42 -34.31
N GLY A 352 15.69 13.20 -33.25
CA GLY A 352 14.60 13.68 -32.39
C GLY A 352 14.04 12.62 -31.44
N VAL A 353 14.75 11.52 -31.21
CA VAL A 353 14.34 10.45 -30.28
C VAL A 353 15.50 10.12 -29.33
N ALA A 354 15.24 10.16 -28.03
CA ALA A 354 16.11 9.64 -26.98
C ALA A 354 15.92 8.13 -26.86
N ARG A 355 17.00 7.36 -26.79
CA ARG A 355 16.97 5.89 -26.70
C ARG A 355 17.96 5.37 -25.66
N TRP A 356 17.55 4.32 -24.95
CA TRP A 356 18.37 3.59 -23.99
C TRP A 356 18.28 2.09 -24.23
N THR A 357 19.42 1.41 -24.15
CA THR A 357 19.46 -0.04 -24.05
C THR A 357 19.41 -0.42 -22.59
N VAL A 358 18.32 -1.07 -22.18
CA VAL A 358 18.14 -1.57 -20.82
C VAL A 358 18.73 -2.97 -20.75
N PRO A 359 19.70 -3.25 -19.85
CA PRO A 359 20.20 -4.60 -19.66
C PRO A 359 19.11 -5.51 -19.09
N PRO A 360 19.29 -6.85 -19.12
CA PRO A 360 18.45 -7.73 -18.33
C PRO A 360 18.41 -7.28 -16.87
N LEU A 361 17.23 -7.31 -16.26
CA LEU A 361 17.03 -6.89 -14.87
C LEU A 361 16.79 -8.10 -13.99
N ASP A 362 17.67 -8.28 -13.00
CA ASP A 362 17.47 -9.24 -11.91
C ASP A 362 16.18 -8.95 -11.13
N ILE A 363 15.77 -9.89 -10.29
CA ILE A 363 14.62 -9.74 -9.39
C ILE A 363 14.81 -8.48 -8.53
N ASN A 364 13.77 -7.66 -8.38
CA ASN A 364 13.82 -6.33 -7.75
C ASN A 364 14.76 -5.32 -8.45
N GLY A 365 15.25 -5.63 -9.66
CA GLY A 365 16.11 -4.76 -10.45
C GLY A 365 15.35 -3.55 -10.98
N ARG A 366 16.01 -2.38 -10.96
CA ARG A 366 15.49 -1.12 -11.51
C ARG A 366 16.49 -0.52 -12.49
N PHE A 367 15.98 -0.05 -13.63
CA PHE A 367 16.71 0.83 -14.53
C PHE A 367 16.05 2.20 -14.56
N THR A 368 16.83 3.26 -14.34
CA THR A 368 16.36 4.64 -14.41
C THR A 368 17.17 5.41 -15.44
N ALA A 369 16.47 6.19 -16.26
CA ALA A 369 17.07 7.04 -17.27
C ALA A 369 16.31 8.37 -17.37
N SER A 370 16.97 9.38 -17.91
CA SER A 370 16.39 10.72 -18.02
C SER A 370 17.02 11.51 -19.17
N PHE A 371 16.30 12.52 -19.62
CA PHE A 371 16.77 13.55 -20.55
C PHE A 371 16.00 14.84 -20.31
N ALA A 372 16.57 15.98 -20.68
CA ALA A 372 15.90 17.27 -20.55
C ALA A 372 15.61 17.90 -21.90
N VAL A 373 14.51 18.65 -21.96
CA VAL A 373 14.11 19.46 -23.10
C VAL A 373 13.89 20.90 -22.68
N ARG A 374 14.18 21.82 -23.58
CA ARG A 374 13.89 23.25 -23.44
C ARG A 374 12.69 23.58 -24.30
N LEU A 375 11.66 24.16 -23.70
CA LEU A 375 10.50 24.63 -24.44
C LEU A 375 10.87 25.83 -25.32
N ASN A 376 10.36 25.90 -26.54
CA ASN A 376 10.63 27.03 -27.43
C ASN A 376 10.10 28.34 -26.82
N ASN A 377 10.86 29.44 -26.94
CA ASN A 377 10.47 30.76 -26.41
C ASN A 377 9.18 31.34 -27.02
N GLN A 378 8.69 30.77 -28.13
CA GLN A 378 7.47 31.20 -28.82
C GLN A 378 6.34 30.16 -28.68
N TYR A 379 6.53 29.14 -27.85
CA TYR A 379 5.48 28.18 -27.57
C TYR A 379 4.30 28.92 -26.91
N PRO A 380 3.05 28.68 -27.35
CA PRO A 380 1.90 29.37 -26.80
C PRO A 380 1.79 29.04 -25.31
N ALA A 381 1.81 30.08 -24.46
CA ALA A 381 1.51 29.92 -23.05
C ALA A 381 -0.01 29.81 -22.84
N SER A 382 -0.40 29.09 -21.79
CA SER A 382 -1.78 29.00 -21.32
C SER A 382 -2.30 30.39 -20.93
N ASN A 383 -3.59 30.63 -21.17
CA ASN A 383 -4.29 31.77 -20.60
C ASN A 383 -4.88 31.36 -19.24
N ILE A 384 -4.16 31.67 -18.17
CA ILE A 384 -4.43 31.16 -16.82
C ILE A 384 -5.18 32.19 -16.00
N ALA A 385 -6.29 31.76 -15.40
CA ALA A 385 -6.97 32.48 -14.32
C ALA A 385 -6.43 32.08 -12.95
N ILE A 386 -6.20 30.78 -12.72
CA ILE A 386 -5.63 30.24 -11.48
C ILE A 386 -4.57 29.19 -11.81
N ASN A 387 -3.47 29.23 -11.08
CA ASN A 387 -2.49 28.17 -11.02
C ASN A 387 -1.94 28.14 -9.60
N ASP A 388 -2.37 27.15 -8.82
CA ASP A 388 -2.01 26.97 -7.43
C ASP A 388 -1.48 25.54 -7.24
N ASP A 389 -0.19 25.44 -6.98
CA ASP A 389 0.51 24.19 -6.61
C ASP A 389 0.38 23.90 -5.11
N LEU A 390 -0.44 24.68 -4.39
CA LEU A 390 -0.77 24.55 -2.96
C LEU A 390 0.40 24.75 -1.98
N GLU A 391 1.56 25.13 -2.48
CA GLU A 391 2.74 25.48 -1.67
C GLU A 391 2.67 26.89 -1.07
N GLY A 392 1.83 27.75 -1.63
CA GLY A 392 1.64 29.14 -1.21
C GLY A 392 0.81 29.31 0.07
N GLY A 393 0.36 28.21 0.69
CA GLY A 393 -0.56 28.20 1.82
C GLY A 393 -2.02 28.47 1.43
N VAL A 394 -2.85 28.87 2.39
CA VAL A 394 -4.32 28.92 2.23
C VAL A 394 -4.87 30.15 1.51
N THR A 395 -4.02 30.99 0.93
CA THR A 395 -4.38 32.37 0.51
C THR A 395 -5.51 32.44 -0.53
N HIS A 396 -5.68 31.41 -1.36
CA HIS A 396 -6.73 31.36 -2.39
C HIS A 396 -7.97 30.57 -1.95
N TRP A 397 -7.95 29.98 -0.77
CA TRP A 397 -8.91 28.96 -0.37
C TRP A 397 -9.63 29.34 0.92
N GLN A 398 -10.90 28.95 1.00
CA GLN A 398 -11.72 29.07 2.19
C GLN A 398 -12.32 27.70 2.47
N VAL A 399 -12.17 27.25 3.70
CA VAL A 399 -12.81 26.03 4.20
C VAL A 399 -14.10 26.38 4.92
N ALA A 400 -15.08 25.49 4.82
CA ALA A 400 -16.35 25.56 5.54
C ALA A 400 -16.97 24.16 5.63
N HIS A 401 -18.02 24.02 6.44
CA HIS A 401 -18.84 22.81 6.51
C HIS A 401 -20.32 23.16 6.75
N ASP A 402 -21.23 22.18 6.58
CA ASP A 402 -22.62 22.34 7.02
C ASP A 402 -22.67 22.42 8.55
N PRO A 403 -23.20 23.50 9.15
CA PRO A 403 -23.26 23.68 10.60
C PRO A 403 -24.13 22.64 11.33
N ASN A 404 -24.91 21.83 10.61
CA ASN A 404 -25.74 20.76 11.17
C ASN A 404 -25.07 19.37 11.05
N ALA A 405 -23.93 19.27 10.37
CA ALA A 405 -23.15 18.06 10.25
C ALA A 405 -22.00 18.03 11.28
N THR A 406 -21.28 16.91 11.34
CA THR A 406 -20.09 16.80 12.18
C THR A 406 -19.04 17.80 11.72
N ASN A 407 -18.47 18.54 12.68
CA ASN A 407 -17.50 19.60 12.41
C ASN A 407 -16.14 19.02 12.03
N VAL A 408 -15.93 18.84 10.73
CA VAL A 408 -14.68 18.49 10.08
C VAL A 408 -14.52 19.40 8.88
N ASP A 409 -13.32 19.94 8.68
CA ASP A 409 -12.99 20.83 7.57
C ASP A 409 -11.80 20.25 6.80
N TRP A 410 -11.67 20.69 5.55
CA TRP A 410 -10.46 20.49 4.76
C TRP A 410 -9.24 21.08 5.48
N GLY A 411 -8.09 20.41 5.40
CA GLY A 411 -6.82 20.84 5.98
C GLY A 411 -5.68 20.79 4.97
N LEU A 412 -4.77 21.75 5.04
CA LEU A 412 -3.51 21.68 4.29
C LEU A 412 -2.59 20.67 5.00
N THR A 413 -2.08 19.69 4.26
CA THR A 413 -1.20 18.63 4.79
C THR A 413 0.06 18.48 3.95
N ASN A 414 1.11 17.91 4.54
CA ASN A 414 2.36 17.53 3.86
C ASN A 414 2.65 16.03 3.96
N THR A 415 1.66 15.23 4.37
CA THR A 415 1.80 13.77 4.52
C THR A 415 1.77 13.05 3.19
N TYR A 416 1.02 13.57 2.23
CA TYR A 416 0.81 12.96 0.91
C TYR A 416 0.40 14.02 -0.12
N ALA A 417 1.31 14.35 -1.05
CA ALA A 417 1.13 15.38 -2.07
C ALA A 417 1.56 14.85 -3.44
N HIS A 418 0.94 15.37 -4.51
CA HIS A 418 1.30 14.98 -5.88
C HIS A 418 2.57 15.70 -6.31
N THR A 419 2.70 16.99 -5.99
CA THR A 419 3.97 17.72 -6.13
C THR A 419 4.40 18.33 -4.79
N PRO A 420 5.72 18.42 -4.50
CA PRO A 420 6.14 18.68 -3.13
C PRO A 420 5.93 20.13 -2.71
N GLU A 421 5.50 20.41 -1.47
CA GLU A 421 5.35 19.53 -0.29
C GLU A 421 3.90 19.35 0.22
N HIS A 422 2.91 20.09 -0.28
CA HIS A 422 1.59 20.22 0.34
C HIS A 422 0.42 19.81 -0.58
N SER A 423 -0.66 19.36 0.04
CA SER A 423 -1.95 19.13 -0.61
C SER A 423 -3.11 19.53 0.32
N TRP A 424 -4.30 19.75 -0.24
CA TRP A 424 -5.53 19.87 0.55
C TRP A 424 -6.10 18.50 0.82
N PHE A 425 -6.51 18.24 2.06
CA PHE A 425 -7.07 16.95 2.48
C PHE A 425 -8.41 17.13 3.21
N ALA A 426 -9.45 16.45 2.73
CA ALA A 426 -10.68 16.23 3.48
C ALA A 426 -10.67 14.82 4.07
N ARG A 427 -10.93 14.71 5.37
CA ARG A 427 -10.91 13.42 6.07
C ARG A 427 -12.23 12.67 5.90
N ASN A 428 -12.16 11.37 5.62
CA ASN A 428 -13.31 10.48 5.74
C ASN A 428 -13.49 10.11 7.23
N ILE A 429 -14.66 10.38 7.80
CA ILE A 429 -14.94 10.08 9.22
C ILE A 429 -16.13 9.15 9.34
N GLU A 430 -16.13 8.35 10.40
CA GLU A 430 -17.31 7.60 10.85
C GLU A 430 -18.30 8.61 11.49
N GLY A 431 -19.11 9.26 10.66
CA GLY A 431 -20.04 10.28 11.09
C GLY A 431 -20.39 11.24 9.96
N ILE A 432 -21.66 11.65 9.93
CA ILE A 432 -22.18 12.48 8.84
C ILE A 432 -21.41 13.81 8.79
N SER A 433 -20.73 14.09 7.68
CA SER A 433 -20.00 15.34 7.44
C SER A 433 -20.35 15.94 6.07
N ASP A 434 -20.20 17.25 5.94
CA ASP A 434 -20.35 17.96 4.66
C ASP A 434 -19.34 19.10 4.61
N GLN A 435 -18.21 18.85 3.95
CA GLN A 435 -16.98 19.64 4.00
C GLN A 435 -16.79 20.37 2.67
N TYR A 436 -16.44 21.65 2.70
CA TYR A 436 -16.27 22.50 1.53
C TYR A 436 -14.87 23.11 1.47
N LEU A 437 -14.23 23.01 0.32
CA LEU A 437 -13.03 23.76 -0.04
C LEU A 437 -13.37 24.69 -1.19
N LEU A 438 -13.50 25.98 -0.88
CA LEU A 438 -13.94 27.01 -1.80
C LEU A 438 -12.77 27.82 -2.31
N LEU A 439 -12.74 28.03 -3.61
CA LEU A 439 -11.86 29.00 -4.23
C LEU A 439 -12.42 30.42 -4.00
N THR A 440 -11.68 31.22 -3.24
CA THR A 440 -12.17 32.51 -2.69
C THR A 440 -12.28 33.63 -3.71
N ILE A 441 -11.58 33.52 -4.84
CA ILE A 441 -11.55 34.56 -5.87
C ILE A 441 -12.49 34.15 -7.00
N PRO A 442 -13.61 34.89 -7.23
CA PRO A 442 -14.45 34.65 -8.39
C PRO A 442 -13.68 34.87 -9.69
N GLN A 443 -13.77 33.91 -10.61
CA GLN A 443 -12.94 33.87 -11.81
C GLN A 443 -13.74 34.27 -13.06
N PRO A 444 -13.34 35.32 -13.78
CA PRO A 444 -13.88 35.58 -15.11
C PRO A 444 -13.36 34.50 -16.08
N LEU A 445 -14.27 33.71 -16.65
CA LEU A 445 -13.89 32.63 -17.56
C LEU A 445 -13.78 33.12 -19.00
N GLY A 446 -12.67 32.78 -19.64
CA GLY A 446 -12.47 32.97 -21.08
C GLY A 446 -13.04 31.82 -21.91
N ASN A 447 -12.90 31.93 -23.23
CA ASN A 447 -13.22 30.83 -24.14
C ASN A 447 -12.23 29.67 -23.95
N ASN A 448 -12.71 28.42 -24.05
CA ASN A 448 -11.93 27.18 -23.95
C ASN A 448 -11.20 27.01 -22.60
N PHE A 449 -11.74 27.60 -21.52
CA PHE A 449 -11.19 27.37 -20.19
C PHE A 449 -11.54 25.97 -19.72
N VAL A 450 -10.57 25.32 -19.08
CA VAL A 450 -10.76 24.08 -18.34
C VAL A 450 -10.37 24.29 -16.89
N LEU A 451 -10.97 23.52 -16.00
CA LEU A 451 -10.44 23.27 -14.66
C LEU A 451 -9.63 21.97 -14.74
N SER A 452 -8.40 21.99 -14.25
CA SER A 452 -7.52 20.83 -14.11
C SER A 452 -7.09 20.74 -12.64
N PHE A 453 -7.07 19.54 -12.09
CA PHE A 453 -6.58 19.30 -10.73
C PHE A 453 -6.11 17.85 -10.61
N TRP A 454 -5.10 17.64 -9.77
CA TRP A 454 -4.69 16.30 -9.35
C TRP A 454 -5.38 15.95 -8.05
N HIS A 455 -5.80 14.70 -7.94
CA HIS A 455 -6.44 14.22 -6.72
C HIS A 455 -6.22 12.74 -6.50
N ASP A 456 -6.21 12.35 -5.23
CA ASP A 456 -6.32 10.96 -4.78
C ASP A 456 -7.43 10.88 -3.75
N TYR A 457 -8.35 9.93 -3.89
CA TYR A 457 -9.41 9.68 -2.95
C TYR A 457 -9.44 8.21 -2.57
N ALA A 458 -9.70 7.93 -1.30
CA ALA A 458 -9.96 6.62 -0.74
C ALA A 458 -11.09 6.76 0.29
N THR A 459 -12.30 6.43 -0.14
CA THR A 459 -13.57 6.62 0.57
C THR A 459 -14.33 5.30 0.67
N GLU A 460 -15.39 5.25 1.47
CA GLU A 460 -16.32 4.11 1.40
C GLU A 460 -17.06 4.09 0.05
N SER A 461 -16.86 3.02 -0.72
CA SER A 461 -17.36 2.93 -2.10
C SER A 461 -18.88 2.86 -2.19
N GLY A 462 -19.48 3.90 -2.76
CA GLY A 462 -20.93 4.04 -2.91
C GLY A 462 -21.62 4.73 -1.73
N TYR A 463 -20.91 5.02 -0.64
CA TYR A 463 -21.48 5.56 0.59
C TYR A 463 -20.92 6.95 0.88
N ASP A 464 -19.61 7.11 0.71
CA ASP A 464 -18.89 8.36 0.91
C ASP A 464 -18.26 8.87 -0.37
N GLY A 465 -18.14 10.18 -0.50
CA GLY A 465 -17.54 10.71 -1.70
C GLY A 465 -17.54 12.22 -1.86
N GLY A 466 -17.04 12.62 -3.01
CA GLY A 466 -16.72 13.99 -3.33
C GLY A 466 -17.28 14.45 -4.67
N VAL A 467 -17.68 15.72 -4.73
CA VAL A 467 -18.14 16.40 -5.95
C VAL A 467 -17.38 17.70 -6.16
N VAL A 468 -17.26 18.11 -7.42
CA VAL A 468 -16.78 19.43 -7.84
C VAL A 468 -17.96 20.23 -8.36
N GLU A 469 -18.16 21.40 -7.77
CA GLU A 469 -19.32 22.24 -8.05
C GLU A 469 -18.89 23.63 -8.52
N ILE A 470 -19.75 24.26 -9.32
CA ILE A 470 -19.55 25.60 -9.87
C ILE A 470 -20.77 26.48 -9.58
N SER A 471 -20.52 27.76 -9.29
CA SER A 471 -21.53 28.79 -9.06
C SER A 471 -21.32 29.97 -10.00
N SER A 472 -22.40 30.48 -10.61
CA SER A 472 -22.40 31.67 -11.48
C SER A 472 -23.07 32.89 -10.82
N ASP A 473 -23.52 32.75 -9.57
CA ASP A 473 -24.28 33.75 -8.81
C ASP A 473 -23.63 34.08 -7.46
N ASN A 474 -22.30 33.94 -7.40
CA ASN A 474 -21.49 34.25 -6.20
C ASN A 474 -21.90 33.41 -4.97
N GLY A 475 -22.05 32.10 -5.19
CA GLY A 475 -22.29 31.11 -4.15
C GLY A 475 -23.74 30.99 -3.71
N GLY A 476 -24.68 31.62 -4.43
CA GLY A 476 -26.11 31.51 -4.16
C GLY A 476 -26.68 30.15 -4.54
N SER A 477 -26.22 29.60 -5.66
CA SER A 477 -26.53 28.26 -6.15
C SER A 477 -25.29 27.59 -6.71
N TRP A 478 -25.25 26.26 -6.60
CA TRP A 478 -24.13 25.40 -7.01
C TRP A 478 -24.64 24.31 -7.93
N ALA A 479 -23.92 24.06 -9.02
CA ALA A 479 -24.20 23.00 -9.98
C ALA A 479 -23.05 22.00 -10.04
N ASP A 480 -23.36 20.72 -10.17
CA ASP A 480 -22.35 19.67 -10.38
C ASP A 480 -21.69 19.79 -11.76
N LEU A 481 -20.38 19.54 -11.79
CA LEU A 481 -19.59 19.51 -13.02
C LEU A 481 -19.54 18.12 -13.69
N ASP A 482 -20.33 17.14 -13.23
CA ASP A 482 -20.39 15.76 -13.73
C ASP A 482 -20.26 15.64 -15.26
N ALA A 483 -21.26 16.18 -15.98
CA ALA A 483 -21.33 16.09 -17.43
C ALA A 483 -20.25 16.91 -18.18
N ALA A 484 -19.48 17.72 -17.46
CA ALA A 484 -18.44 18.57 -18.01
C ALA A 484 -17.04 17.96 -17.88
N PHE A 485 -16.87 16.85 -17.15
CA PHE A 485 -15.59 16.14 -17.11
C PHE A 485 -15.20 15.60 -18.49
N ILE A 486 -13.99 15.94 -18.93
CA ILE A 486 -13.36 15.47 -20.16
C ILE A 486 -12.23 14.47 -19.89
N ARG A 487 -11.85 14.32 -18.62
CA ARG A 487 -10.88 13.32 -18.13
C ARG A 487 -11.17 13.00 -16.67
N ASN A 488 -11.17 11.70 -16.35
CA ASN A 488 -11.31 11.16 -14.98
C ASN A 488 -12.45 11.81 -14.18
N GLY A 489 -13.67 11.80 -14.74
CA GLY A 489 -14.86 12.29 -14.04
C GLY A 489 -15.35 11.33 -12.95
N TYR A 490 -16.51 11.64 -12.37
CA TYR A 490 -17.13 10.82 -11.33
C TYR A 490 -17.20 9.34 -11.72
N ASN A 491 -16.76 8.48 -10.81
CA ASN A 491 -16.62 7.04 -11.04
C ASN A 491 -17.81 6.23 -10.49
N GLY A 492 -18.70 6.85 -9.71
CA GLY A 492 -19.85 6.18 -9.13
C GLY A 492 -20.95 7.15 -8.70
N SER A 493 -21.83 6.67 -7.83
CA SER A 493 -22.88 7.48 -7.22
C SER A 493 -23.03 7.07 -5.76
N ILE A 494 -23.39 8.03 -4.93
CA ILE A 494 -23.72 7.76 -3.53
C ILE A 494 -25.10 7.12 -3.47
N ASP A 495 -25.26 6.05 -2.70
CA ASP A 495 -26.52 5.33 -2.58
C ASP A 495 -27.64 6.28 -2.12
N PRO A 496 -28.81 6.28 -2.79
CA PRO A 496 -29.91 7.19 -2.47
C PRO A 496 -30.57 6.95 -1.10
N ASN A 497 -30.29 5.85 -0.42
CA ASN A 497 -30.89 5.48 0.86
C ASN A 497 -29.98 5.75 2.07
N GLU A 498 -28.75 6.18 1.83
CA GLU A 498 -27.77 6.42 2.89
C GLU A 498 -27.89 7.82 3.47
N ASP A 499 -27.46 7.97 4.71
CA ASP A 499 -27.44 9.22 5.46
C ASP A 499 -26.23 10.11 5.12
N ASN A 500 -25.88 10.16 3.84
CA ASN A 500 -24.86 11.04 3.27
C ASN A 500 -25.51 12.32 2.65
N PRO A 501 -24.98 13.53 2.88
CA PRO A 501 -25.44 14.78 2.25
C PRO A 501 -25.41 14.81 0.72
N LEU A 502 -24.70 13.87 0.08
CA LEU A 502 -24.62 13.69 -1.36
C LEU A 502 -25.44 12.50 -1.89
N HIS A 503 -26.28 11.86 -1.06
CA HIS A 503 -27.09 10.68 -1.45
C HIS A 503 -27.80 10.85 -2.80
N GLY A 504 -27.71 9.82 -3.64
CA GLY A 504 -28.32 9.78 -4.98
C GLY A 504 -27.62 10.62 -6.05
N ARG A 505 -26.47 11.23 -5.76
CA ARG A 505 -25.70 12.03 -6.74
C ARG A 505 -24.52 11.24 -7.30
N PRO A 506 -24.18 11.44 -8.58
CA PRO A 506 -22.87 11.08 -9.12
C PRO A 506 -21.73 11.75 -8.32
N ALA A 507 -20.68 11.00 -8.02
CA ALA A 507 -19.56 11.46 -7.20
C ALA A 507 -18.27 10.67 -7.47
N PHE A 508 -17.15 11.20 -7.00
CA PHE A 508 -15.94 10.43 -6.73
C PHE A 508 -16.14 9.62 -5.46
N THR A 509 -16.09 8.29 -5.56
CA THR A 509 -16.32 7.37 -4.43
C THR A 509 -15.49 6.09 -4.57
N GLY A 510 -15.16 5.42 -3.47
CA GLY A 510 -14.20 4.31 -3.45
C GLY A 510 -12.76 4.84 -3.51
N SER A 511 -11.91 4.19 -4.31
CA SER A 511 -10.50 4.55 -4.42
C SER A 511 -10.09 4.97 -5.84
N SER A 512 -9.17 5.93 -5.95
CA SER A 512 -8.43 6.22 -7.21
C SER A 512 -7.13 5.43 -7.34
N LEU A 513 -6.72 4.68 -6.32
CA LEU A 513 -5.45 3.92 -6.28
C LEU A 513 -4.21 4.81 -6.45
N GLY A 514 -4.28 6.06 -5.98
CA GLY A 514 -3.23 7.07 -6.10
C GLY A 514 -3.67 8.29 -6.92
N TYR A 515 -2.77 9.29 -6.96
CA TYR A 515 -3.04 10.53 -7.68
C TYR A 515 -3.34 10.32 -9.16
N GLN A 516 -4.46 10.89 -9.60
CA GLN A 516 -4.84 11.02 -11.00
C GLN A 516 -5.19 12.46 -11.34
N GLU A 517 -5.10 12.81 -12.62
CA GLU A 517 -5.48 14.15 -13.11
C GLU A 517 -6.91 14.14 -13.63
N SER A 518 -7.72 15.08 -13.16
CA SER A 518 -9.09 15.31 -13.61
C SER A 518 -9.20 16.63 -14.34
N GLN A 519 -9.95 16.64 -15.45
CA GLN A 519 -10.16 17.84 -16.27
C GLN A 519 -11.63 18.06 -16.58
N VAL A 520 -12.08 19.30 -16.46
CA VAL A 520 -13.46 19.74 -16.70
C VAL A 520 -13.48 20.84 -17.77
N ASP A 521 -14.32 20.69 -18.79
CA ASP A 521 -14.59 21.74 -19.78
C ASP A 521 -15.53 22.81 -19.21
N LEU A 522 -15.05 24.05 -19.11
CA LEU A 522 -15.82 25.18 -18.59
C LEU A 522 -16.43 26.06 -19.70
N ALA A 523 -16.44 25.60 -20.96
CA ALA A 523 -16.96 26.38 -22.09
C ALA A 523 -18.41 26.87 -21.91
N ALA A 524 -19.25 26.12 -21.19
CA ALA A 524 -20.63 26.53 -20.88
C ALA A 524 -20.73 27.81 -20.04
N TYR A 525 -19.65 28.17 -19.33
CA TYR A 525 -19.55 29.33 -18.47
C TYR A 525 -18.69 30.45 -19.05
N ALA A 526 -18.27 30.33 -20.32
CA ALA A 526 -17.46 31.35 -20.99
C ALA A 526 -18.13 32.73 -20.93
N GLY A 527 -17.36 33.75 -20.52
CA GLY A 527 -17.83 35.12 -20.34
C GLY A 527 -18.55 35.39 -19.02
N GLN A 528 -18.72 34.39 -18.14
CA GLN A 528 -19.27 34.55 -16.79
C GLN A 528 -18.15 34.68 -15.76
N THR A 529 -18.49 35.26 -14.60
CA THR A 529 -17.64 35.19 -13.40
C THR A 529 -18.17 34.08 -12.51
N VAL A 530 -17.33 33.08 -12.21
CA VAL A 530 -17.75 31.88 -11.46
C VAL A 530 -16.99 31.68 -10.17
N GLN A 531 -17.54 30.88 -9.26
CA GLN A 531 -16.81 30.27 -8.14
C GLN A 531 -16.81 28.76 -8.32
N ILE A 532 -15.73 28.10 -7.89
CA ILE A 532 -15.55 26.65 -7.94
C ILE A 532 -15.31 26.17 -6.51
N ARG A 533 -15.85 25.01 -6.14
CA ARG A 533 -15.54 24.35 -4.87
C ARG A 533 -15.42 22.85 -5.03
N PHE A 534 -14.62 22.26 -4.16
CA PHE A 534 -14.63 20.83 -3.87
C PHE A 534 -15.52 20.61 -2.64
N ARG A 535 -16.40 19.63 -2.70
CA ARG A 535 -17.31 19.27 -1.61
C ARG A 535 -17.15 17.79 -1.33
N PHE A 536 -16.91 17.45 -0.07
CA PHE A 536 -16.74 16.07 0.38
C PHE A 536 -17.73 15.77 1.49
N ALA A 537 -18.42 14.64 1.41
CA ALA A 537 -19.43 14.29 2.39
C ALA A 537 -19.31 12.81 2.78
N THR A 538 -19.57 12.56 4.05
CA THR A 538 -19.51 11.23 4.66
C THR A 538 -20.85 10.86 5.31
N ASP A 539 -21.09 9.57 5.48
CA ASP A 539 -22.26 9.01 6.17
C ASP A 539 -21.92 8.62 7.63
N SER A 540 -22.79 7.84 8.28
CA SER A 540 -22.64 7.51 9.71
C SER A 540 -21.85 6.25 10.04
N ILE A 541 -21.44 5.43 9.06
CA ILE A 541 -20.93 4.08 9.31
C ILE A 541 -19.72 3.82 8.40
N ILE A 542 -18.57 3.48 9.00
CA ILE A 542 -17.24 3.27 8.35
C ILE A 542 -16.46 4.59 8.13
N ALA A 543 -15.17 4.55 8.47
CA ALA A 543 -14.21 5.59 8.12
C ALA A 543 -13.22 5.04 7.09
N ALA A 544 -12.78 5.89 6.18
CA ALA A 544 -11.67 5.62 5.25
C ALA A 544 -10.58 6.71 5.42
N ASP A 545 -9.69 6.88 4.44
CA ASP A 545 -8.68 7.94 4.51
C ASP A 545 -9.32 9.31 4.21
N GLY A 546 -9.82 9.51 3.00
CA GLY A 546 -10.41 10.78 2.58
C GLY A 546 -10.08 11.17 1.15
N TRP A 547 -9.95 12.47 0.92
CA TRP A 547 -9.75 13.05 -0.40
C TRP A 547 -8.67 14.12 -0.40
N TYR A 548 -7.59 13.88 -1.15
CA TYR A 548 -6.51 14.82 -1.41
C TYR A 548 -6.73 15.57 -2.74
N ILE A 549 -6.48 16.87 -2.76
CA ILE A 549 -6.48 17.73 -3.95
C ILE A 549 -5.13 18.45 -4.05
N ASP A 550 -4.57 18.50 -5.25
CA ASP A 550 -3.30 19.16 -5.56
C ASP A 550 -3.27 19.75 -6.99
N ASP A 551 -2.30 20.61 -7.29
CA ASP A 551 -2.01 21.16 -8.63
C ASP A 551 -3.23 21.71 -9.37
N VAL A 552 -3.92 22.69 -8.77
CA VAL A 552 -5.18 23.23 -9.30
C VAL A 552 -4.91 24.35 -10.31
N VAL A 553 -5.40 24.16 -11.53
CA VAL A 553 -5.28 25.12 -12.63
C VAL A 553 -6.64 25.42 -13.27
N VAL A 554 -6.96 26.69 -13.47
CA VAL A 554 -8.11 27.14 -14.25
C VAL A 554 -7.61 28.03 -15.38
N GLY A 555 -7.91 27.66 -16.63
CA GLY A 555 -7.49 28.47 -17.78
C GLY A 555 -7.69 27.78 -19.12
N ALA A 556 -7.43 28.50 -20.22
CA ALA A 556 -7.27 27.89 -21.53
C ALA A 556 -5.85 27.34 -21.64
N LEU A 557 -5.71 26.04 -21.42
CA LEU A 557 -4.42 25.39 -21.26
C LEU A 557 -3.74 25.11 -22.60
N SER A 558 -2.44 25.32 -22.60
CA SER A 558 -1.49 24.85 -23.61
C SER A 558 -0.56 23.87 -22.91
N THR A 559 -0.49 22.63 -23.39
CA THR A 559 0.32 21.57 -22.77
C THR A 559 1.50 21.17 -23.66
N LEU A 560 2.53 20.63 -23.01
CA LEU A 560 3.62 19.90 -23.62
C LEU A 560 3.45 18.43 -23.25
N ASP A 561 2.83 17.66 -24.13
CA ASP A 561 2.61 16.23 -23.93
C ASP A 561 3.82 15.43 -24.42
N ASN A 562 4.21 14.42 -23.66
CA ASN A 562 5.36 13.60 -24.01
C ASN A 562 5.13 12.13 -23.64
N THR A 563 5.41 11.24 -24.59
CA THR A 563 5.16 9.80 -24.48
C THR A 563 6.46 9.02 -24.68
N ALA A 564 6.75 8.16 -23.73
CA ALA A 564 7.82 7.18 -23.81
C ALA A 564 7.28 5.79 -24.16
N TYR A 565 8.15 4.95 -24.72
CA TYR A 565 7.83 3.60 -25.17
C TYR A 565 8.88 2.61 -24.68
N LEU A 566 8.41 1.41 -24.34
CA LEU A 566 9.24 0.25 -24.03
C LEU A 566 9.16 -0.78 -25.18
N GLY A 567 10.30 -1.35 -25.54
CA GLY A 567 10.45 -2.27 -26.65
C GLY A 567 10.12 -1.62 -27.99
N SER A 568 9.57 -2.38 -28.92
CA SER A 568 9.05 -1.86 -30.21
C SER A 568 7.66 -1.22 -30.06
N GLY A 569 7.43 -0.47 -28.97
CA GLY A 569 6.15 0.18 -28.67
C GLY A 569 5.10 -0.77 -28.08
N GLN A 570 5.50 -1.80 -27.34
CA GLN A 570 4.54 -2.73 -26.72
C GLN A 570 3.90 -2.16 -25.45
N ALA A 571 4.59 -1.27 -24.76
CA ALA A 571 4.06 -0.50 -23.65
C ALA A 571 4.47 0.98 -23.81
N SER A 572 3.64 1.88 -23.30
CA SER A 572 3.88 3.31 -23.35
C SER A 572 3.43 3.98 -22.07
N ASN A 573 4.08 5.09 -21.71
CA ASN A 573 3.69 5.93 -20.59
C ASN A 573 3.81 7.41 -21.01
N SER A 574 2.82 8.23 -20.66
CA SER A 574 2.69 9.61 -21.10
C SER A 574 2.58 10.55 -19.91
N VAL A 575 3.16 11.74 -20.04
CA VAL A 575 3.01 12.84 -19.08
C VAL A 575 2.69 14.12 -19.84
N SER A 576 1.90 14.98 -19.23
CA SER A 576 1.55 16.30 -19.75
C SER A 576 2.09 17.36 -18.81
N THR A 577 2.73 18.38 -19.36
CA THR A 577 3.21 19.55 -18.61
C THR A 577 2.47 20.80 -19.06
N ILE A 578 1.85 21.53 -18.14
CA ILE A 578 1.11 22.76 -18.47
C ILE A 578 2.11 23.89 -18.75
N VAL A 579 1.93 24.58 -19.88
CA VAL A 579 2.76 25.73 -20.25
C VAL A 579 2.19 26.99 -19.62
N ILE A 580 2.83 27.49 -18.56
CA ILE A 580 2.41 28.69 -17.85
C ILE A 580 3.15 29.94 -18.40
N PRO A 581 2.56 31.14 -18.37
CA PRO A 581 3.27 32.36 -18.76
C PRO A 581 4.53 32.61 -17.91
N GLY A 582 5.66 32.96 -18.53
CA GLY A 582 6.86 33.36 -17.79
C GLY A 582 6.62 34.62 -16.95
N SER A 583 7.02 34.59 -15.68
CA SER A 583 6.74 35.57 -14.61
C SER A 583 6.44 37.01 -15.09
N GLN A 584 5.18 37.24 -15.46
CA GLN A 584 4.47 38.39 -14.95
C GLN A 584 3.95 37.91 -13.61
N ALA A 585 4.44 38.50 -12.51
CA ALA A 585 3.69 38.46 -11.27
C ALA A 585 2.23 38.77 -11.63
N PHE A 586 1.30 37.87 -11.31
CA PHE A 586 -0.12 38.16 -11.47
C PHE A 586 -0.41 39.39 -10.61
N PHE A 587 -0.39 40.57 -11.22
CA PHE A 587 -1.13 41.70 -10.73
C PHE A 587 -2.59 41.31 -10.92
N VAL A 588 -3.18 40.66 -9.91
CA VAL A 588 -4.60 40.82 -9.68
C VAL A 588 -4.76 42.33 -9.55
N SER A 589 -5.33 42.97 -10.58
CA SER A 589 -5.70 44.37 -10.51
C SER A 589 -6.77 44.48 -9.44
N TYR A 590 -6.35 44.74 -8.20
CA TYR A 590 -7.21 45.27 -7.16
C TYR A 590 -7.68 46.64 -7.65
N LEU A 591 -8.83 46.68 -8.32
CA LEU A 591 -9.65 47.86 -8.33
C LEU A 591 -10.49 47.79 -7.06
N PRO A 592 -10.16 48.54 -5.99
CA PRO A 592 -11.04 48.63 -4.84
C PRO A 592 -12.35 49.25 -5.34
N LEU A 593 -13.45 48.50 -5.23
CA LEU A 593 -14.79 49.05 -5.28
C LEU A 593 -14.92 50.05 -4.13
N ILE A 594 -14.62 51.32 -4.42
CA ILE A 594 -15.00 52.45 -3.57
C ILE A 594 -16.52 52.48 -3.56
N ARG A 595 -17.11 52.07 -2.44
CA ARG A 595 -18.54 52.31 -2.17
C ARG A 595 -18.75 53.82 -2.03
N HIS A 596 -19.67 54.37 -2.80
CA HIS A 596 -20.35 55.64 -2.51
C HIS A 596 -21.68 55.35 -1.83
#